data_AF-S4Y057-F1
#
_entry.id   AF-S4Y057-F1
#
_cell.length_a   1.000
_cell.length_b   1.000
_cell.length_c   1.000
_cell.angle_alpha   90.00
_cell.angle_beta   90.00
_cell.angle_gamma   90.00
#
_symmetry.space_group_name_H-M   'P 1'
#
loop_
_entity.id
_entity.type
_entity.pdbx_description
1 polymer ?
#
loop_
_entity_poly.entity_id
_entity_poly.type
_entity_poly.pdbx_seq_one_letter_code
_entity_poly.pdbx_strand_id
1 'polypeptide(L)'
;MRDVVEEIHARAATGEERLELYNALLVMAAIDPWGHHLWEELAMLFDDRETEKELLRRIPVINEMIMEAERQAAQRAVQTAEKRGEKRGEKRGDKRGEKRGEQRGEKRGEQKGAQKAIAELLGRLFVRRVGRRPTAEEERSIVERALAIGPCEVEDALLDLDADALVRWLAEPIRRREPPKGAGRARS
;
A
#
# COMPACT_ATOMS: atom_id res chain seq x y z
N MET A 1 -6.94 -16.31 -47.93
CA MET A 1 -7.90 -16.78 -46.90
C MET A 1 -8.96 -15.76 -46.56
N ARG A 2 -8.60 -14.50 -46.26
CA ARG A 2 -9.60 -13.43 -45.99
C ARG A 2 -10.65 -13.30 -47.10
N ASP A 3 -10.20 -13.27 -48.35
CA ASP A 3 -11.08 -13.13 -49.51
C ASP A 3 -12.05 -14.32 -49.67
N VAL A 4 -11.60 -15.54 -49.34
CA VAL A 4 -12.42 -16.75 -49.39
C VAL A 4 -13.52 -16.71 -48.32
N VAL A 5 -13.19 -16.23 -47.12
CA VAL A 5 -14.16 -16.10 -46.04
C VAL A 5 -15.17 -14.99 -46.34
N GLU A 6 -14.72 -13.84 -46.84
CA GLU A 6 -15.62 -12.76 -47.29
C GLU A 6 -16.51 -13.21 -48.47
N GLU A 7 -16.02 -14.07 -49.35
CA GLU A 7 -16.82 -14.63 -50.44
C GLU A 7 -17.89 -15.61 -49.93
N ILE A 8 -17.55 -16.48 -48.98
CA ILE A 8 -18.53 -17.37 -48.30
C ILE A 8 -19.61 -16.52 -47.63
N HIS A 9 -19.23 -15.43 -46.98
CA HIS A 9 -20.18 -14.50 -46.37
C HIS A 9 -21.10 -13.83 -47.37
N ALA A 10 -20.57 -13.40 -48.52
CA ALA A 10 -21.33 -12.70 -49.53
C ALA A 10 -22.27 -13.63 -50.30
N ARG A 11 -21.94 -14.92 -50.42
CA ARG A 11 -22.66 -15.88 -51.27
C ARG A 11 -23.61 -16.80 -50.52
N ALA A 12 -23.31 -17.16 -49.27
CA ALA A 12 -24.16 -18.07 -48.52
C ALA A 12 -25.44 -17.38 -48.04
N ALA A 13 -26.59 -17.99 -48.34
CA ALA A 13 -27.90 -17.41 -48.07
C ALA A 13 -28.31 -17.54 -46.59
N THR A 14 -27.77 -18.54 -45.88
CA THR A 14 -28.17 -18.85 -44.50
C THR A 14 -26.96 -19.06 -43.57
N GLY A 15 -27.21 -19.03 -42.25
CA GLY A 15 -26.18 -19.37 -41.26
C GLY A 15 -25.76 -20.85 -41.29
N GLU A 16 -26.66 -21.73 -41.70
CA GLU A 16 -26.43 -23.17 -41.80
C GLU A 16 -25.54 -23.51 -42.99
N GLU A 17 -25.82 -22.92 -44.15
CA GLU A 17 -24.97 -23.04 -45.35
C GLU A 17 -23.55 -22.48 -45.11
N ARG A 18 -23.44 -21.37 -44.37
CA ARG A 18 -22.13 -20.84 -43.94
C ARG A 18 -21.36 -21.84 -43.07
N LEU A 19 -22.06 -22.49 -42.14
CA LEU A 19 -21.45 -23.47 -41.24
C LEU A 19 -20.99 -24.72 -41.99
N GLU A 20 -21.74 -25.19 -42.98
CA GLU A 20 -21.33 -26.30 -43.85
C GLU A 20 -20.09 -25.96 -44.68
N LEU A 21 -20.05 -24.76 -45.27
CA LEU A 21 -18.90 -24.29 -46.06
C LEU A 21 -17.65 -24.10 -45.19
N TYR A 22 -17.81 -23.57 -43.96
CA TYR A 22 -16.71 -23.51 -43.00
C TYR A 22 -16.26 -24.89 -42.57
N ASN A 23 -17.17 -25.80 -42.26
CA ASN A 23 -16.80 -27.17 -41.91
C ASN A 23 -16.04 -27.87 -43.05
N ALA A 24 -16.49 -27.72 -44.30
CA ALA A 24 -15.79 -28.25 -45.47
C ALA A 24 -14.39 -27.65 -45.64
N LEU A 25 -14.25 -26.33 -45.53
CA LEU A 25 -12.96 -25.63 -45.59
C LEU A 25 -11.98 -26.13 -44.51
N LEU A 26 -12.52 -26.40 -43.31
CA LEU A 26 -11.76 -26.83 -42.16
C LEU A 26 -11.37 -28.31 -42.18
N VAL A 27 -12.26 -29.18 -42.65
CA VAL A 27 -11.91 -30.59 -42.92
C VAL A 27 -10.82 -30.67 -43.98
N MET A 28 -10.90 -29.84 -45.04
CA MET A 28 -9.85 -29.73 -46.05
C MET A 28 -8.52 -29.20 -45.47
N ALA A 29 -8.58 -28.25 -44.52
CA ALA A 29 -7.42 -27.77 -43.79
C ALA A 29 -6.81 -28.83 -42.84
N ALA A 30 -7.63 -29.72 -42.28
CA ALA A 30 -7.19 -30.80 -41.38
C ALA A 30 -6.53 -31.98 -42.13
N ILE A 31 -6.87 -32.20 -43.41
CA ILE A 31 -6.26 -33.23 -44.27
C ILE A 31 -4.86 -32.79 -44.78
N ASP A 32 -4.52 -31.50 -44.60
CA ASP A 32 -3.21 -30.84 -44.76
C ASP A 32 -2.53 -30.91 -46.15
N PRO A 33 -2.45 -29.75 -46.83
CA PRO A 33 -1.28 -29.45 -47.65
C PRO A 33 -0.58 -28.11 -47.31
N TRP A 34 -1.08 -27.32 -46.35
CA TRP A 34 -0.74 -25.88 -46.20
C TRP A 34 -0.26 -25.49 -44.78
N GLY A 35 -0.14 -26.45 -43.85
CA GLY A 35 0.55 -26.27 -42.57
C GLY A 35 -0.28 -25.66 -41.44
N HIS A 36 0.21 -25.85 -40.21
CA HIS A 36 -0.46 -25.61 -38.93
C HIS A 36 -0.95 -24.15 -38.65
N HIS A 37 -0.65 -23.18 -39.50
CA HIS A 37 -0.96 -21.75 -39.26
C HIS A 37 -2.29 -21.26 -39.85
N LEU A 38 -2.92 -22.04 -40.74
CA LEU A 38 -4.21 -21.69 -41.34
C LEU A 38 -5.32 -21.55 -40.30
N TRP A 39 -5.27 -22.39 -39.27
CA TRP A 39 -6.20 -22.38 -38.15
C TRP A 39 -6.08 -21.14 -37.27
N GLU A 40 -4.85 -20.65 -37.07
CA GLU A 40 -4.59 -19.42 -36.28
C GLU A 40 -5.12 -18.18 -37.02
N GLU A 41 -4.94 -18.13 -38.35
CA GLU A 41 -5.47 -17.05 -39.18
C GLU A 41 -7.00 -17.05 -39.22
N LEU A 42 -7.63 -18.22 -39.34
CA LEU A 42 -9.08 -18.35 -39.31
C LEU A 42 -9.64 -17.96 -37.94
N ALA A 43 -9.05 -18.44 -36.84
CA ALA A 43 -9.47 -18.09 -35.49
C ALA A 43 -9.40 -16.57 -35.22
N MET A 44 -8.34 -15.90 -35.71
CA MET A 44 -8.22 -14.43 -35.61
C MET A 44 -9.21 -13.69 -36.50
N LEU A 45 -9.53 -14.20 -37.69
CA LEU A 45 -10.43 -13.54 -38.63
C LEU A 45 -11.90 -13.62 -38.18
N PHE A 46 -12.27 -14.71 -37.49
CA PHE A 46 -13.61 -14.90 -36.94
C PHE A 46 -13.81 -14.22 -35.56
N ASP A 47 -12.76 -13.62 -34.99
CA ASP A 47 -12.80 -12.97 -33.67
C ASP A 47 -13.60 -11.65 -33.67
N ASP A 48 -13.80 -11.04 -34.85
CA ASP A 48 -14.48 -9.74 -35.01
C ASP A 48 -16.01 -9.84 -35.06
N ARG A 49 -16.59 -11.04 -35.19
CA ARG A 49 -18.05 -11.23 -35.33
C ARG A 49 -18.58 -12.28 -34.34
N GLU A 50 -19.26 -11.82 -33.30
CA GLU A 50 -19.85 -12.69 -32.25
C GLU A 50 -20.73 -13.83 -32.80
N THR A 51 -21.50 -13.56 -33.86
CA THR A 51 -22.34 -14.57 -34.52
C THR A 51 -21.54 -15.68 -35.18
N GLU A 52 -20.31 -15.40 -35.60
CA GLU A 52 -19.41 -16.38 -36.22
C GLU A 52 -18.69 -17.24 -35.19
N LYS A 53 -18.24 -16.63 -34.09
CA LYS A 53 -17.71 -17.37 -32.94
C LYS A 53 -18.70 -18.43 -32.49
N GLU A 54 -19.98 -18.05 -32.39
CA GLU A 54 -21.04 -18.96 -31.95
C GLU A 54 -21.30 -20.09 -32.95
N LEU A 55 -21.22 -19.81 -34.26
CA LEU A 55 -21.33 -20.84 -35.30
C LEU A 55 -20.15 -21.80 -35.29
N LEU A 56 -18.93 -21.30 -35.10
CA LEU A 56 -17.71 -22.10 -35.08
C LEU A 56 -17.61 -22.97 -33.82
N ARG A 57 -18.09 -22.49 -32.67
CA ARG A 57 -18.21 -23.28 -31.44
C ARG A 57 -19.15 -24.48 -31.57
N ARG A 58 -20.02 -24.52 -32.59
CA ARG A 58 -20.85 -25.70 -32.88
C ARG A 58 -20.07 -26.81 -33.59
N ILE A 59 -18.90 -26.52 -34.16
CA ILE A 59 -18.03 -27.51 -34.79
C ILE A 59 -17.12 -28.10 -33.69
N PRO A 60 -17.21 -29.41 -33.38
CA PRO A 60 -16.54 -30.00 -32.21
C PRO A 60 -15.03 -29.74 -32.14
N VAL A 61 -14.33 -29.90 -33.25
CA VAL A 61 -12.86 -29.71 -33.33
C VAL A 61 -12.48 -28.26 -33.03
N ILE A 62 -13.25 -27.30 -33.55
CA ILE A 62 -13.00 -25.88 -33.30
C ILE A 62 -13.29 -25.51 -31.86
N ASN A 63 -14.39 -26.04 -31.31
CA ASN A 63 -14.79 -25.79 -29.94
C ASN A 63 -13.70 -26.23 -28.95
N GLU A 64 -13.12 -27.42 -29.16
CA GLU A 64 -12.01 -27.91 -28.33
C GLU A 64 -10.78 -27.00 -28.40
N MET A 65 -10.41 -26.55 -29.60
CA MET A 65 -9.28 -25.64 -29.80
C MET A 65 -9.49 -24.27 -29.16
N ILE A 66 -10.68 -23.68 -29.32
CA ILE A 66 -11.04 -22.40 -28.68
C ILE A 66 -10.96 -22.54 -27.16
N MET A 67 -11.52 -23.63 -26.62
CA MET A 67 -11.49 -23.90 -25.18
C MET A 67 -10.06 -24.08 -24.66
N GLU A 68 -9.16 -24.70 -25.44
CA GLU A 68 -7.76 -24.82 -25.08
C GLU A 68 -7.02 -23.48 -25.12
N ALA A 69 -7.24 -22.68 -26.17
CA ALA A 69 -6.66 -21.34 -26.29
C ALA A 69 -7.11 -20.40 -25.16
N GLU A 70 -8.40 -20.40 -24.83
CA GLU A 70 -8.97 -19.64 -23.71
C GLU A 70 -8.37 -20.07 -22.36
N ARG A 71 -8.19 -21.39 -22.14
CA ARG A 71 -7.52 -21.92 -20.93
C ARG A 71 -6.07 -21.45 -20.83
N GLN A 72 -5.31 -21.51 -21.92
CA GLN A 72 -3.92 -21.05 -21.94
C GLN A 72 -3.82 -19.54 -21.70
N ALA A 73 -4.71 -18.75 -22.31
CA ALA A 73 -4.79 -17.30 -22.10
C ALA A 73 -5.12 -16.96 -20.65
N ALA A 74 -6.10 -17.65 -20.04
CA ALA A 74 -6.46 -17.48 -18.64
C ALA A 74 -5.29 -17.81 -17.70
N GLN A 75 -4.58 -18.93 -17.94
CA GLN A 75 -3.40 -19.30 -17.15
C GLN A 75 -2.28 -18.26 -17.25
N ARG A 76 -1.99 -17.74 -18.46
CA ARG A 76 -1.00 -16.68 -18.67
C ARG A 76 -1.41 -15.37 -17.98
N ALA A 77 -2.70 -15.04 -18.00
CA ALA A 77 -3.23 -13.85 -17.32
C ALA A 77 -3.07 -13.96 -15.81
N VAL A 78 -3.39 -15.11 -15.20
CA VAL A 78 -3.21 -15.38 -13.78
C VAL A 78 -1.74 -15.25 -13.37
N GLN A 79 -0.83 -15.93 -14.07
CA GLN A 79 0.60 -15.86 -13.77
C GLN A 79 1.17 -14.43 -13.89
N THR A 80 0.69 -13.67 -14.86
CA THR A 80 1.10 -12.28 -15.07
C THR A 80 0.55 -11.37 -13.96
N ALA A 81 -0.68 -11.60 -13.52
CA ALA A 81 -1.32 -10.88 -12.43
C ALA A 81 -0.62 -11.15 -11.08
N GLU A 82 -0.28 -12.40 -10.78
CA GLU A 82 0.47 -12.79 -9.58
C GLU A 82 1.85 -12.12 -9.54
N LYS A 83 2.66 -12.29 -10.60
CA LYS A 83 3.99 -11.67 -10.70
C LYS A 83 3.95 -10.14 -10.59
N ARG A 84 2.90 -9.49 -11.09
CA ARG A 84 2.69 -8.04 -10.96
C ARG A 84 2.24 -7.65 -9.56
N GLY A 85 1.39 -8.45 -8.92
CA GLY A 85 0.91 -8.26 -7.56
C GLY A 85 2.05 -8.29 -6.55
N GLU A 86 2.90 -9.31 -6.64
CA GLU A 86 4.04 -9.51 -5.74
C GLU A 86 5.05 -8.35 -5.83
N LYS A 87 5.53 -8.02 -7.04
CA LYS A 87 6.44 -6.88 -7.28
C LYS A 87 5.88 -5.53 -6.82
N ARG A 88 4.55 -5.36 -6.84
CA ARG A 88 3.89 -4.12 -6.41
C ARG A 88 3.68 -4.07 -4.90
N GLY A 89 3.48 -5.23 -4.26
CA GLY A 89 3.38 -5.37 -2.81
C GLY A 89 4.70 -5.01 -2.12
N GLU A 90 5.81 -5.59 -2.59
CA GLU A 90 7.15 -5.41 -2.02
C GLU A 90 7.60 -3.94 -2.06
N LYS A 91 7.58 -3.32 -3.25
CA LYS A 91 7.96 -1.90 -3.44
C LYS A 91 7.11 -0.91 -2.63
N ARG A 92 5.85 -1.25 -2.30
CA ARG A 92 4.96 -0.41 -1.47
C ARG A 92 5.20 -0.62 0.02
N GLY A 93 5.55 -1.85 0.43
CA GLY A 93 5.92 -2.18 1.81
C GLY A 93 7.13 -1.37 2.26
N ASP A 94 8.22 -1.44 1.50
CA ASP A 94 9.51 -0.83 1.87
C ASP A 94 9.42 0.70 1.99
N LYS A 95 8.91 1.37 0.94
CA LYS A 95 8.77 2.83 0.93
C LYS A 95 7.90 3.37 2.07
N ARG A 96 6.91 2.61 2.53
CA ARG A 96 6.02 3.01 3.63
C ARG A 96 6.63 2.68 4.99
N GLY A 97 7.41 1.61 5.08
CA GLY A 97 8.18 1.23 6.27
C GLY A 97 9.24 2.26 6.61
N GLU A 98 10.08 2.62 5.64
CA GLU A 98 11.19 3.58 5.82
C GLU A 98 10.69 4.95 6.27
N LYS A 99 9.77 5.57 5.52
CA LYS A 99 9.22 6.89 5.87
C LYS A 99 8.58 6.95 7.26
N ARG A 100 7.94 5.86 7.70
CA ARG A 100 7.34 5.77 9.05
C ARG A 100 8.39 5.55 10.13
N GLY A 101 9.43 4.78 9.83
CA GLY A 101 10.57 4.53 10.71
C GLY A 101 11.33 5.82 10.99
N GLU A 102 11.71 6.55 9.94
CA GLU A 102 12.44 7.81 10.03
C GLU A 102 11.67 8.87 10.82
N GLN A 103 10.42 9.16 10.46
CA GLN A 103 9.62 10.18 11.17
C GLN A 103 9.39 9.86 12.65
N ARG A 104 9.29 8.57 13.02
CA ARG A 104 9.18 8.16 14.43
C ARG A 104 10.52 8.25 15.14
N GLY A 105 11.60 7.90 14.46
CA GLY A 105 12.98 8.00 14.96
C GLY A 105 13.35 9.44 15.27
N GLU A 106 13.13 10.36 14.33
CA GLU A 106 13.42 11.79 14.47
C GLU A 106 12.63 12.40 15.63
N LYS A 107 11.30 12.25 15.66
CA LYS A 107 10.47 12.80 16.76
C LYS A 107 10.89 12.28 18.13
N ARG A 108 11.23 10.99 18.23
CA ARG A 108 11.69 10.40 19.51
C ARG A 108 13.09 10.89 19.87
N GLY A 109 13.96 11.10 18.88
CA GLY A 109 15.29 11.66 19.04
C GLY A 109 15.24 13.11 19.53
N GLU A 110 14.44 13.95 18.89
CA GLU A 110 14.23 15.35 19.27
C GLU A 110 13.67 15.47 20.69
N GLN A 111 12.64 14.69 21.04
CA GLN A 111 12.09 14.69 22.39
C GLN A 111 13.12 14.29 23.45
N LYS A 112 13.90 13.24 23.20
CA LYS A 112 14.99 12.83 24.10
C LYS A 112 16.08 13.89 24.20
N GLY A 113 16.42 14.54 23.08
CA GLY A 113 17.39 15.63 23.04
C GLY A 113 16.94 16.82 23.87
N ALA A 114 15.69 17.25 23.71
CA ALA A 114 15.11 18.33 24.49
C ALA A 114 15.07 18.01 25.99
N GLN A 115 14.63 16.80 26.37
CA GLN A 115 14.65 16.36 27.77
C GLN A 115 16.06 16.35 28.35
N LYS A 116 17.06 15.88 27.58
CA LYS A 116 18.47 15.89 28.01
C LYS A 116 19.01 17.31 28.19
N ALA A 117 18.66 18.23 27.29
CA ALA A 117 19.06 19.63 27.39
C ALA A 117 18.45 20.32 28.63
N ILE A 118 17.17 20.06 28.91
CA ILE A 118 16.49 20.53 30.12
C ILE A 118 17.18 19.98 31.37
N ALA A 119 17.41 18.67 31.43
CA ALA A 119 18.08 18.02 32.57
C ALA A 119 19.47 18.60 32.81
N GLU A 120 20.24 18.83 31.74
CA GLU A 120 21.57 19.39 31.84
C GLU A 120 21.56 20.85 32.31
N LEU A 121 20.69 21.70 31.75
CA LEU A 121 20.62 23.11 32.11
C LEU A 121 20.13 23.29 33.55
N LEU A 122 18.98 22.72 33.87
CA LEU A 122 18.37 22.85 35.19
C LEU A 122 19.16 22.07 36.26
N GLY A 123 19.81 20.96 35.89
CA GLY A 123 20.72 20.24 36.78
C GLY A 123 21.96 21.06 37.16
N ARG A 124 22.49 21.91 36.27
CA ARG A 124 23.57 22.85 36.61
C ARG A 124 23.11 23.92 37.60
N LEU A 125 21.89 24.43 37.44
CA LEU A 125 21.30 25.38 38.38
C LEU A 125 21.06 24.72 39.75
N PHE A 126 20.57 23.48 39.77
CA PHE A 126 20.41 22.70 40.98
C PHE A 126 21.74 22.57 41.74
N VAL A 127 22.85 22.25 41.05
CA VAL A 127 24.18 22.16 41.67
C VAL A 127 24.59 23.50 42.29
N ARG A 128 24.33 24.62 41.60
CA ARG A 128 24.63 25.96 42.14
C ARG A 128 23.78 26.27 43.38
N ARG A 129 22.54 25.80 43.42
CA ARG A 129 21.60 26.11 44.50
C ARG A 129 21.77 25.23 45.75
N VAL A 130 22.00 23.94 45.54
CA VAL A 130 22.04 22.90 46.58
C VAL A 130 23.47 22.48 46.93
N GLY A 131 24.45 22.79 46.07
CA GLY A 131 25.87 22.46 46.30
C GLY A 131 26.25 21.01 46.05
N ARG A 132 25.32 20.18 45.56
CA ARG A 132 25.56 18.78 45.16
C ARG A 132 24.89 18.45 43.84
N ARG A 133 25.30 17.33 43.23
CA ARG A 133 24.61 16.81 42.04
C ARG A 133 23.20 16.33 42.40
N PRO A 134 22.21 16.54 41.51
CA PRO A 134 20.89 15.95 41.68
C PRO A 134 20.98 14.42 41.63
N THR A 135 20.11 13.76 42.39
CA THR A 135 19.91 12.31 42.28
C THR A 135 19.14 11.98 41.01
N ALA A 136 19.11 10.70 40.62
CA ALA A 136 18.32 10.24 39.47
C ALA A 136 16.81 10.53 39.64
N GLU A 137 16.30 10.56 40.86
CA GLU A 137 14.90 10.90 41.15
C GLU A 137 14.64 12.39 41.03
N GLU A 138 15.54 13.23 41.53
CA GLU A 138 15.46 14.69 41.40
C GLU A 138 15.59 15.12 39.94
N GLU A 139 16.52 14.52 39.18
CA GLU A 139 16.67 14.79 37.75
C GLU A 139 15.40 14.42 36.97
N ARG A 140 14.78 13.27 37.28
CA ARG A 140 13.48 12.90 36.72
C ARG A 140 12.40 13.90 37.09
N SER A 141 12.31 14.31 38.35
CA SER A 141 11.31 15.27 38.81
C SER A 141 11.48 16.64 38.14
N ILE A 142 12.71 17.12 37.96
CA ILE A 142 13.03 18.35 37.22
C ILE A 142 12.51 18.27 35.79
N VAL A 143 12.81 17.17 35.07
CA VAL A 143 12.36 16.98 33.68
C VAL A 143 10.84 16.84 33.60
N GLU A 144 10.23 16.04 34.47
CA GLU A 144 8.78 15.84 34.49
C GLU A 144 8.04 17.14 34.78
N ARG A 145 8.54 17.97 35.69
CA ARG A 145 7.99 19.29 36.00
C ARG A 145 8.19 20.25 34.84
N ALA A 146 9.37 20.30 34.23
CA ALA A 146 9.61 21.15 33.06
C ALA A 146 8.67 20.79 31.90
N LEU A 147 8.31 19.52 31.75
CA LEU A 147 7.31 19.07 30.77
C LEU A 147 5.87 19.39 31.18
N ALA A 148 5.56 19.46 32.47
CA ALA A 148 4.21 19.65 32.99
C ALA A 148 3.81 21.12 33.18
N ILE A 149 4.71 21.94 33.73
CA ILE A 149 4.48 23.35 34.06
C ILE A 149 5.34 24.31 33.21
N GLY A 150 6.36 23.79 32.52
CA GLY A 150 7.26 24.56 31.66
C GLY A 150 8.65 24.73 32.29
N PRO A 151 9.73 24.80 31.48
CA PRO A 151 11.10 24.90 31.98
C PRO A 151 11.37 26.22 32.73
N CYS A 152 10.72 27.33 32.34
CA CYS A 152 10.88 28.63 32.99
C CYS A 152 10.36 28.61 34.44
N GLU A 153 9.20 28.01 34.69
CA GLU A 153 8.65 27.89 36.04
C GLU A 153 9.54 27.04 36.96
N VAL A 154 10.22 26.04 36.40
CA VAL A 154 11.20 25.23 37.15
C VAL A 154 12.48 26.04 37.41
N GLU A 155 12.92 26.86 36.44
CA GLU A 155 14.04 27.78 36.60
C GLU A 155 13.78 28.82 37.69
N ASP A 156 12.60 29.44 37.70
CA ASP A 156 12.19 30.41 38.73
C ASP A 156 12.21 29.74 40.12
N ALA A 157 11.65 28.53 40.24
CA ALA A 157 11.70 27.76 41.49
C ALA A 157 13.14 27.43 41.94
N LEU A 158 14.05 27.15 41.00
CA LEU A 158 15.47 26.89 41.29
C LEU A 158 16.21 28.14 41.78
N LEU A 159 15.79 29.33 41.35
CA LEU A 159 16.39 30.61 41.74
C LEU A 159 15.81 31.14 43.05
N ASP A 160 14.50 31.00 43.25
CA ASP A 160 13.77 31.64 44.35
C ASP A 160 13.73 30.78 45.62
N LEU A 161 13.61 29.46 45.51
CA LEU A 161 13.51 28.56 46.69
C LEU A 161 14.87 28.32 47.33
N ASP A 162 14.90 28.14 48.66
CA ASP A 162 16.07 27.61 49.35
C ASP A 162 16.35 26.13 49.06
N ALA A 163 17.57 25.68 49.40
CA ALA A 163 18.01 24.33 49.04
C ALA A 163 17.09 23.23 49.62
N ASP A 164 16.62 23.40 50.85
CA ASP A 164 15.74 22.43 51.51
C ASP A 164 14.32 22.52 50.95
N ALA A 165 13.82 23.74 50.71
CA ALA A 165 12.52 23.98 50.09
C ALA A 165 12.46 23.43 48.66
N LEU A 166 13.54 23.57 47.89
CA LEU A 166 13.66 23.06 46.54
C LEU A 166 13.63 21.53 46.51
N VAL A 167 14.40 20.85 47.38
CA VAL A 167 14.41 19.38 47.45
C VAL A 167 13.03 18.85 47.84
N ARG A 168 12.35 19.50 48.82
CA ARG A 168 10.97 19.15 49.17
C ARG A 168 10.01 19.36 48.00
N TRP A 169 10.12 20.50 47.32
CA TRP A 169 9.29 20.81 46.17
C TRP A 169 9.46 19.78 45.05
N LEU A 170 10.68 19.33 44.77
CA LEU A 170 10.93 18.26 43.80
C LEU A 170 10.39 16.89 44.24
N ALA A 171 10.35 16.61 45.54
CA ALA A 171 9.81 15.36 46.08
C ALA A 171 8.27 15.29 46.06
N GLU A 172 7.59 16.45 45.99
CA GLU A 172 6.12 16.46 45.90
C GLU A 172 5.62 15.87 44.55
N PRO A 173 4.40 15.34 44.49
CA PRO A 173 3.80 14.92 43.24
C PRO A 173 3.34 16.14 42.42
N ILE A 174 3.56 16.09 41.10
CA ILE A 174 3.18 17.17 40.18
C ILE A 174 1.66 17.29 40.12
N ARG A 175 1.11 18.39 40.64
CA ARG A 175 -0.32 18.71 40.48
C ARG A 175 -0.53 19.26 39.07
N ARG A 176 -1.07 18.43 38.17
CA ARG A 176 -1.45 18.88 36.83
C ARG A 176 -2.49 19.99 36.93
N ARG A 177 -2.25 21.15 36.29
CA ARG A 177 -3.34 22.09 35.98
C ARG A 177 -4.34 21.35 35.07
N GLU A 178 -5.56 21.12 35.53
CA GLU A 178 -6.64 20.63 34.67
C GLU A 178 -6.84 21.64 33.54
N PRO A 179 -6.91 21.21 32.27
CA PRO A 179 -7.30 22.10 31.18
C PRO A 179 -8.74 22.57 31.42
N PRO A 180 -9.09 23.83 31.10
CA PRO A 180 -10.45 24.33 31.28
C PRO A 180 -11.42 23.46 30.46
N LYS A 181 -12.29 22.72 31.15
CA LYS A 181 -13.41 21.98 30.54
C LYS A 181 -14.44 22.99 30.05
N GLY A 182 -14.37 23.42 28.78
CA GLY A 182 -15.40 24.30 28.25
C GLY A 182 -15.12 24.91 26.87
N ALA A 183 -15.15 24.09 25.81
CA ALA A 183 -15.56 24.56 24.49
C ALA A 183 -16.28 23.41 23.81
N GLY A 184 -17.60 23.40 23.97
CA GLY A 184 -18.49 22.38 23.43
C GLY A 184 -18.34 22.27 21.91
N ARG A 185 -18.39 21.03 21.44
CA ARG A 185 -18.63 20.68 20.05
C ARG A 185 -19.90 21.38 19.55
N ALA A 186 -19.76 22.45 18.79
CA ALA A 186 -20.80 22.86 17.85
C ALA A 186 -20.73 21.89 16.66
N ARG A 187 -21.63 20.90 16.65
CA ARG A 187 -22.00 20.21 15.43
C ARG A 187 -22.97 21.11 14.68
N SER A 188 -22.67 21.43 13.43
CA SER A 188 -23.62 21.85 12.41
C SER A 188 -23.23 21.14 11.13
#